data_AF-A0A3M2AF45-F1
#
_entry.id   AF-A0A3M2AF45-F1
#
_cell.length_a   1.000
_cell.length_b   1.000
_cell.length_c   1.000
_cell.angle_alpha   90.00
_cell.angle_beta   90.00
_cell.angle_gamma   90.00
#
_symmetry.space_group_name_H-M   'P 1'
#
loop_
_entity.id
_entity.type
_entity.pdbx_description
1 polymer ?
#
loop_
_entity_poly.entity_id
_entity_poly.type
_entity_poly.pdbx_seq_one_letter_code
_entity_poly.pdbx_strand_id
1 'polypeptide(L)'
;MCLALVGAGGMAVQSSKRRAATVGIAQLVEVAEAQADVHERAGRPDEAARVLDDALRAPWPKTADRDVAIALRSALLGRWARLRLDDPNLSDDERNRVRDRIVAHLDDASELHEDAFTARLLAILGEIYEAEGRDDEALAAYERALEINRTLLERLLEEGGDAP
;
A
#
# COMPACT_ATOMS: atom_id res chain seq x y z
N MET A 1 -29.01 41.97 -6.45
CA MET A 1 -27.88 41.50 -5.63
C MET A 1 -28.29 40.19 -4.96
N CYS A 2 -28.11 39.05 -5.66
CA CYS A 2 -28.36 37.71 -5.11
C CYS A 2 -27.00 37.04 -4.93
N LEU A 3 -26.44 37.14 -3.72
CA LEU A 3 -25.20 36.45 -3.37
C LEU A 3 -25.51 34.99 -2.98
N ALA A 4 -24.59 34.13 -3.40
CA ALA A 4 -24.57 32.68 -3.31
C ALA A 4 -24.93 32.09 -1.93
N LEU A 5 -25.90 31.19 -1.91
CA LEU A 5 -26.19 30.24 -0.80
C LEU A 5 -25.86 28.78 -1.16
N VAL A 6 -25.17 28.54 -2.28
CA VAL A 6 -24.87 27.18 -2.79
C VAL A 6 -23.66 26.53 -2.07
N GLY A 7 -22.89 27.29 -1.27
CA GLY A 7 -21.60 26.82 -0.73
C GLY A 7 -21.68 25.73 0.33
N ALA A 8 -22.58 25.83 1.32
CA ALA A 8 -22.53 24.97 2.51
C ALA A 8 -23.10 23.55 2.27
N GLY A 9 -24.20 23.43 1.52
CA GLY A 9 -24.83 22.15 1.22
C GLY A 9 -23.99 21.26 0.29
N GLY A 10 -23.33 21.87 -0.70
CA GLY A 10 -22.43 21.15 -1.61
C GLY A 10 -21.20 20.58 -0.90
N MET A 11 -20.59 21.34 0.01
CA MET A 11 -19.42 20.90 0.78
C MET A 11 -19.75 19.76 1.74
N ALA A 12 -20.89 19.82 2.44
CA ALA A 12 -21.34 18.75 3.34
C ALA A 12 -21.57 17.43 2.60
N VAL A 13 -22.31 17.46 1.48
CA VAL A 13 -22.57 16.28 0.63
C VAL A 13 -21.25 15.73 0.06
N GLN A 14 -20.34 16.60 -0.38
CA GLN A 14 -19.06 16.17 -0.93
C GLN A 14 -18.15 15.55 0.15
N SER A 15 -18.15 16.09 1.37
CA SER A 15 -17.43 15.49 2.52
C SER A 15 -18.00 14.13 2.94
N SER A 16 -19.31 13.91 2.80
CA SER A 16 -19.97 12.64 3.09
C SER A 16 -19.64 11.59 2.03
N LYS A 17 -19.71 11.95 0.74
CA LYS A 17 -19.31 11.07 -0.38
C LYS A 17 -17.84 10.68 -0.31
N ARG A 18 -16.97 11.62 0.06
CA ARG A 18 -15.53 11.39 0.23
C ARG A 18 -15.24 10.34 1.30
N ARG A 19 -15.85 10.45 2.48
CA ARG A 19 -15.73 9.44 3.55
C ARG A 19 -16.32 8.08 3.17
N ALA A 20 -17.42 8.07 2.42
CA ALA A 20 -18.00 6.81 1.92
C ALA A 20 -17.05 6.07 0.94
N ALA A 21 -16.25 6.80 0.16
CA ALA A 21 -15.26 6.18 -0.72
C ALA A 21 -14.13 5.50 0.08
N THR A 22 -13.64 6.13 1.15
CA THR A 22 -12.64 5.53 2.06
C THR A 22 -13.16 4.25 2.71
N VAL A 23 -14.40 4.26 3.19
CA VAL A 23 -15.03 3.06 3.76
C VAL A 23 -15.20 1.96 2.70
N GLY A 24 -15.65 2.33 1.50
CA GLY A 24 -15.83 1.38 0.40
C GLY A 24 -14.53 0.70 0.00
N ILE A 25 -13.41 1.43 -0.07
CA ILE A 25 -12.12 0.82 -0.39
C ILE A 25 -11.58 -0.05 0.75
N ALA A 26 -11.78 0.34 2.01
CA ALA A 26 -11.40 -0.47 3.16
C ALA A 26 -12.13 -1.82 3.17
N GLN A 27 -13.45 -1.81 2.93
CA GLN A 27 -14.25 -3.04 2.84
C GLN A 27 -13.85 -3.92 1.66
N LEU A 28 -13.51 -3.30 0.52
CA LEU A 28 -13.01 -4.03 -0.64
C LEU A 28 -11.70 -4.74 -0.33
N VAL A 29 -10.75 -4.05 0.32
CA VAL A 29 -9.46 -4.63 0.73
C VAL A 29 -9.67 -5.81 1.67
N GLU A 30 -10.49 -5.62 2.72
CA GLU A 30 -10.79 -6.67 3.70
C GLU A 30 -11.35 -7.94 3.04
N VAL A 31 -12.33 -7.79 2.14
CA VAL A 31 -12.93 -8.93 1.44
C VAL A 31 -11.92 -9.60 0.51
N ALA A 32 -11.12 -8.82 -0.21
CA ALA A 32 -10.09 -9.35 -1.12
C ALA A 32 -9.02 -10.15 -0.35
N GLU A 33 -8.57 -9.66 0.80
CA GLU A 33 -7.61 -10.36 1.64
C GLU A 33 -8.19 -11.67 2.19
N ALA A 34 -9.42 -11.65 2.68
CA ALA A 34 -10.10 -12.85 3.17
C ALA A 34 -10.29 -13.89 2.05
N GLN A 35 -10.57 -13.45 0.82
CA GLN A 35 -10.65 -14.34 -0.35
C GLN A 35 -9.27 -14.91 -0.71
N ALA A 36 -8.23 -14.08 -0.71
CA ALA A 36 -6.86 -14.54 -0.94
C ALA A 36 -6.43 -15.58 0.11
N ASP A 37 -6.74 -15.37 1.39
CA ASP A 37 -6.48 -16.35 2.47
C ASP A 37 -7.14 -17.71 2.20
N VAL A 38 -8.36 -17.72 1.66
CA VAL A 38 -9.07 -18.95 1.27
C VAL A 38 -8.35 -19.65 0.12
N HIS A 39 -7.84 -18.90 -0.85
CA HIS A 39 -7.08 -19.45 -1.97
C HIS A 39 -5.72 -20.00 -1.52
N GLU A 40 -4.97 -19.28 -0.67
CA GLU A 40 -3.70 -19.75 -0.11
C GLU A 40 -3.86 -21.04 0.69
N ARG A 41 -4.86 -21.11 1.58
CA ARG A 41 -5.18 -22.34 2.33
C ARG A 41 -5.58 -23.51 1.44
N ALA A 42 -6.08 -23.22 0.24
CA ALA A 42 -6.42 -24.22 -0.76
C ALA A 42 -5.24 -24.58 -1.69
N GLY A 43 -4.02 -24.08 -1.43
CA GLY A 43 -2.84 -24.34 -2.25
C GLY A 43 -2.90 -23.66 -3.63
N ARG A 44 -3.59 -22.52 -3.72
CA ARG A 44 -3.89 -21.78 -4.96
C ARG A 44 -3.33 -20.35 -4.92
N PRO A 45 -1.99 -20.19 -4.85
CA PRO A 45 -1.35 -18.87 -4.68
C PRO A 45 -1.56 -17.95 -5.89
N ASP A 46 -1.68 -18.50 -7.11
CA ASP A 46 -1.96 -17.71 -8.31
C ASP A 46 -3.36 -17.10 -8.28
N GLU A 47 -4.36 -17.85 -7.83
CA GLU A 47 -5.70 -17.30 -7.61
C GLU A 47 -5.72 -16.28 -6.48
N ALA A 48 -4.98 -16.50 -5.39
CA ALA A 48 -4.83 -15.51 -4.33
C ALA A 48 -4.23 -14.20 -4.87
N ALA A 49 -3.13 -14.29 -5.62
CA ALA A 49 -2.50 -13.12 -6.24
C ALA A 49 -3.45 -12.42 -7.23
N ARG A 50 -4.26 -13.18 -8.00
CA ARG A 50 -5.23 -12.59 -8.92
C ARG A 50 -6.31 -11.77 -8.20
N VAL A 51 -6.83 -12.27 -7.08
CA VAL A 51 -7.82 -11.52 -6.27
C VAL A 51 -7.25 -10.19 -5.78
N LEU A 52 -6.01 -10.19 -5.27
CA LEU A 52 -5.37 -8.96 -4.81
C LEU A 52 -5.05 -8.02 -5.98
N ASP A 53 -4.67 -8.55 -7.15
CA ASP A 53 -4.46 -7.74 -8.36
C ASP A 53 -5.73 -7.02 -8.81
N ASP A 54 -6.86 -7.73 -8.84
CA ASP A 54 -8.16 -7.17 -9.20
C ASP A 54 -8.55 -6.04 -8.24
N ALA A 55 -8.31 -6.22 -6.94
CA ALA A 55 -8.53 -5.18 -5.92
C ALA A 55 -7.60 -3.96 -6.11
N LEU A 56 -6.33 -4.17 -6.47
CA LEU A 56 -5.39 -3.07 -6.76
C LEU A 56 -5.79 -2.24 -7.99
N ARG A 57 -6.54 -2.82 -8.93
CA ARG A 57 -7.08 -2.15 -10.13
C ARG A 57 -8.37 -1.36 -9.89
N ALA A 58 -9.01 -1.53 -8.73
CA ALA A 58 -10.16 -0.73 -8.34
C ALA A 58 -9.82 0.78 -8.32
N PRO A 59 -10.80 1.68 -8.43
CA PRO A 59 -10.55 3.12 -8.26
C PRO A 59 -10.22 3.46 -6.80
N TRP A 60 -9.08 4.11 -6.58
CA TRP A 60 -8.64 4.56 -5.24
C TRP A 60 -8.89 6.06 -5.03
N PRO A 61 -9.35 6.47 -3.83
CA PRO A 61 -9.57 7.89 -3.54
C PRO A 61 -8.23 8.64 -3.50
N LYS A 62 -8.15 9.76 -4.25
CA LYS A 62 -6.92 10.57 -4.37
C LYS A 62 -6.81 11.74 -3.38
N THR A 63 -7.92 12.14 -2.74
CA THR A 63 -7.98 13.43 -2.00
C THR A 63 -8.64 13.35 -0.63
N ALA A 64 -9.49 12.36 -0.36
CA ALA A 64 -10.08 12.15 0.96
C ALA A 64 -9.35 11.02 1.65
N ASP A 65 -8.94 11.25 2.89
CA ASP A 65 -8.19 10.28 3.71
C ASP A 65 -7.06 9.63 2.88
N ARG A 66 -6.32 10.45 2.12
CA ARG A 66 -5.30 10.03 1.16
C ARG A 66 -4.30 9.09 1.82
N ASP A 67 -3.88 9.40 3.03
CA ASP A 67 -2.95 8.62 3.85
C ASP A 67 -3.49 7.21 4.13
N VAL A 68 -4.78 7.09 4.49
CA VAL A 68 -5.43 5.79 4.71
C VAL A 68 -5.51 5.00 3.41
N ALA A 69 -5.87 5.65 2.31
CA ALA A 69 -5.94 5.02 1.00
C ALA A 69 -4.57 4.52 0.53
N ILE A 70 -3.51 5.30 0.77
CA ILE A 70 -2.14 4.91 0.46
C ILE A 70 -1.71 3.75 1.36
N ALA A 71 -1.93 3.81 2.67
CA ALA A 71 -1.60 2.72 3.59
C ALA A 71 -2.28 1.39 3.21
N LEU A 72 -3.59 1.43 2.92
CA LEU A 72 -4.35 0.25 2.46
C LEU A 72 -3.83 -0.30 1.13
N ARG A 73 -3.50 0.58 0.18
CA ARG A 73 -2.94 0.18 -1.11
C ARG A 73 -1.53 -0.39 -0.95
N SER A 74 -0.69 0.20 -0.10
CA SER A 74 0.65 -0.27 0.24
C SER A 74 0.60 -1.67 0.85
N ALA A 75 -0.31 -1.88 1.81
CA ALA A 75 -0.52 -3.18 2.44
C ALA A 75 -0.90 -4.26 1.41
N LEU A 76 -1.92 -3.96 0.60
CA LEU A 76 -2.42 -4.88 -0.43
C LEU A 76 -1.35 -5.19 -1.50
N LEU A 77 -0.62 -4.17 -1.94
CA LEU A 77 0.46 -4.32 -2.92
C LEU A 77 1.62 -5.15 -2.37
N GLY A 78 2.01 -4.93 -1.11
CA GLY A 78 3.07 -5.70 -0.48
C GLY A 78 2.70 -7.18 -0.31
N ARG A 79 1.43 -7.46 -0.01
CA ARG A 79 0.91 -8.83 0.03
C ARG A 79 0.91 -9.48 -1.34
N TRP A 80 0.37 -8.80 -2.35
CA TRP A 80 0.37 -9.27 -3.74
C TRP A 80 1.79 -9.56 -4.25
N ALA A 81 2.72 -8.63 -4.02
CA ALA A 81 4.10 -8.77 -4.42
C ALA A 81 4.74 -10.01 -3.79
N ARG A 82 4.48 -10.25 -2.49
CA ARG A 82 5.03 -11.42 -1.81
C ARG A 82 4.55 -12.74 -2.40
N LEU A 83 3.25 -12.86 -2.70
CA LEU A 83 2.69 -14.04 -3.36
C LEU A 83 3.33 -14.32 -4.74
N ARG A 84 3.71 -13.27 -5.47
CA ARG A 84 4.43 -13.43 -6.75
C ARG A 84 5.89 -13.81 -6.53
N LEU A 85 6.59 -13.15 -5.60
CA LEU A 85 8.01 -13.37 -5.35
C LEU A 85 8.32 -14.73 -4.71
N ASP A 86 7.37 -15.30 -3.96
CA ASP A 86 7.50 -16.63 -3.37
C ASP A 86 7.28 -17.77 -4.40
N ASP A 87 6.84 -17.46 -5.63
CA ASP A 87 6.76 -18.43 -6.74
C ASP A 87 8.17 -18.80 -7.23
N PRO A 88 8.63 -20.06 -7.04
CA PRO A 88 9.97 -20.46 -7.45
C PRO A 88 10.17 -20.45 -8.97
N ASN A 89 9.09 -20.39 -9.75
CA ASN A 89 9.12 -20.33 -11.20
C ASN A 89 8.82 -18.93 -11.74
N LEU A 90 8.90 -17.89 -10.89
CA LEU A 90 8.67 -16.51 -11.30
C LEU A 90 9.63 -16.11 -12.42
N SER A 91 9.09 -15.67 -13.56
CA SER A 91 9.90 -15.15 -14.65
C SER A 91 10.47 -13.77 -14.33
N ASP A 92 11.60 -13.43 -14.94
CA ASP A 92 12.22 -12.11 -14.81
C ASP A 92 11.27 -10.98 -15.28
N ASP A 93 10.50 -11.22 -16.34
CA ASP A 93 9.48 -10.27 -16.81
C ASP A 93 8.43 -9.97 -15.74
N GLU A 94 7.98 -10.99 -15.01
CA GLU A 94 7.01 -10.80 -13.95
C GLU A 94 7.64 -10.15 -12.71
N ARG A 95 8.88 -10.51 -12.35
CA ARG A 95 9.65 -9.83 -11.30
C ARG A 95 9.79 -8.34 -11.60
N ASN A 96 10.15 -7.99 -12.83
CA ASN A 96 10.21 -6.61 -13.31
C ASN A 96 8.85 -5.92 -13.20
N ARG A 97 7.74 -6.58 -13.54
CA ARG A 97 6.39 -5.99 -13.36
C ARG A 97 6.05 -5.74 -11.90
N VAL A 98 6.42 -6.65 -11.00
CA VAL A 98 6.23 -6.46 -9.55
C VAL A 98 7.01 -5.23 -9.10
N ARG A 99 8.29 -5.14 -9.47
CA ARG A 99 9.17 -4.00 -9.18
C ARG A 99 8.57 -2.69 -9.68
N ASP A 100 8.21 -2.63 -10.96
CA ASP A 100 7.75 -1.40 -11.61
C ASP A 100 6.42 -0.91 -10.99
N ARG A 101 5.54 -1.82 -10.54
CA ARG A 101 4.33 -1.44 -9.79
C ARG A 101 4.63 -0.86 -8.42
N ILE A 102 5.60 -1.44 -7.70
CA ILE A 102 6.04 -0.91 -6.39
C ILE A 102 6.64 0.47 -6.58
N VAL A 103 7.58 0.63 -7.52
CA VAL A 103 8.20 1.92 -7.83
C VAL A 103 7.16 2.96 -8.21
N ALA A 104 6.24 2.64 -9.13
CA ALA A 104 5.19 3.57 -9.54
C ALA A 104 4.27 3.99 -8.38
N HIS A 105 3.97 3.07 -7.45
CA HIS A 105 3.17 3.38 -6.26
C HIS A 105 3.93 4.30 -5.28
N LEU A 106 5.22 4.03 -5.06
CA LEU A 106 6.08 4.84 -4.19
C LEU A 106 6.33 6.24 -4.79
N ASP A 107 6.44 6.36 -6.12
CA ASP A 107 6.60 7.63 -6.82
C ASP A 107 5.32 8.48 -6.80
N ASP A 108 4.14 7.88 -7.05
CA ASP A 108 2.83 8.57 -7.01
C ASP A 108 2.44 8.97 -5.58
N ALA A 109 2.98 8.27 -4.57
CA ALA A 109 2.81 8.65 -3.19
C ALA A 109 3.41 10.04 -2.91
N SER A 110 4.42 10.50 -3.68
CA SER A 110 5.08 11.83 -3.76
C SER A 110 5.61 12.45 -2.45
N GLU A 111 4.96 12.17 -1.34
CA GLU A 111 5.36 12.30 0.05
C GLU A 111 5.21 10.87 0.59
N LEU A 112 6.30 10.09 0.60
CA LEU A 112 6.26 8.74 1.16
C LEU A 112 5.68 8.82 2.57
N HIS A 113 4.47 8.29 2.76
CA HIS A 113 3.89 8.19 4.08
C HIS A 113 4.81 7.30 4.91
N GLU A 114 5.32 7.86 6.01
CA GLU A 114 6.15 7.15 6.97
C GLU A 114 5.25 6.21 7.77
N ASP A 115 4.88 5.11 7.14
CA ASP A 115 4.08 4.03 7.69
C ASP A 115 4.77 2.68 7.46
N ALA A 116 4.36 1.69 8.26
CA ALA A 116 4.99 0.37 8.26
C ALA A 116 4.80 -0.39 6.92
N PHE A 117 3.73 -0.10 6.18
CA PHE A 117 3.45 -0.75 4.89
C PHE A 117 4.36 -0.18 3.79
N THR A 118 4.61 1.12 3.80
CA THR A 118 5.56 1.78 2.92
C THR A 118 6.98 1.27 3.18
N ALA A 119 7.39 1.15 4.45
CA ALA A 119 8.68 0.55 4.81
C ALA A 119 8.80 -0.91 4.31
N ARG A 120 7.72 -1.70 4.40
CA ARG A 120 7.67 -3.07 3.86
C ARG A 120 7.85 -3.10 2.33
N LEU A 121 7.21 -2.20 1.60
CA LEU A 121 7.36 -2.13 0.14
C LEU A 121 8.79 -1.79 -0.28
N LEU A 122 9.45 -0.88 0.44
CA LEU A 122 10.87 -0.56 0.22
C LEU A 122 11.77 -1.76 0.49
N ALA A 123 11.50 -2.54 1.55
CA ALA A 123 12.25 -3.77 1.80
C ALA A 123 12.06 -4.81 0.68
N ILE A 124 10.82 -5.00 0.19
CA ILE A 124 10.55 -5.89 -0.95
C ILE A 124 11.29 -5.40 -2.22
N LEU A 125 11.34 -4.08 -2.44
CA LEU A 125 12.10 -3.52 -3.55
C LEU A 125 13.60 -3.80 -3.42
N GLY A 126 14.13 -3.75 -2.19
CA GLY A 126 15.51 -4.17 -1.87
C GLY A 126 15.77 -5.64 -2.23
N GLU A 127 14.87 -6.55 -1.84
CA GLU A 127 14.99 -7.99 -2.17
C GLU A 127 15.00 -8.21 -3.69
N ILE A 128 14.19 -7.44 -4.44
CA ILE A 128 14.16 -7.52 -5.90
C ILE A 128 15.49 -7.04 -6.50
N TYR A 129 16.01 -5.90 -6.06
CA TYR A 129 17.29 -5.38 -6.56
C TYR A 129 18.47 -6.30 -6.22
N GLU A 130 18.48 -6.89 -5.03
CA GLU A 130 19.48 -7.87 -4.64
C GLU A 130 19.45 -9.10 -5.57
N ALA A 131 18.26 -9.61 -5.88
CA ALA A 131 18.10 -10.72 -6.84
C ALA A 131 18.56 -10.36 -8.27
N GLU A 132 18.54 -9.07 -8.63
CA GLU A 132 19.04 -8.53 -9.90
C GLU A 132 20.56 -8.23 -9.89
N GLY A 133 21.25 -8.40 -8.74
CA GLY A 133 22.66 -8.03 -8.57
C GLY A 133 22.90 -6.52 -8.51
N ARG A 134 21.87 -5.75 -8.15
CA ARG A 134 21.85 -4.28 -8.05
C ARG A 134 22.01 -3.86 -6.60
N ASP A 135 23.18 -4.15 -6.05
CA ASP A 135 23.44 -4.06 -4.60
C ASP A 135 23.31 -2.63 -4.07
N ASP A 136 23.71 -1.62 -4.84
CA ASP A 136 23.62 -0.21 -4.43
C ASP A 136 22.14 0.23 -4.29
N GLU A 137 21.29 -0.12 -5.25
CA GLU A 137 19.86 0.17 -5.17
C GLU A 137 19.15 -0.65 -4.09
N ALA A 138 19.58 -1.91 -3.90
CA ALA A 138 19.08 -2.74 -2.82
C ALA A 138 19.37 -2.12 -1.45
N LEU A 139 20.64 -1.71 -1.24
CA LEU A 139 21.07 -1.08 0.01
C LEU A 139 20.30 0.21 0.27
N ALA A 140 20.17 1.09 -0.73
CA ALA A 140 19.40 2.33 -0.59
C ALA A 140 17.94 2.07 -0.20
N ALA A 141 17.30 1.05 -0.79
CA ALA A 141 15.92 0.68 -0.47
C ALA A 141 15.79 0.14 0.97
N TYR A 142 16.70 -0.75 1.39
CA TYR A 142 16.72 -1.27 2.76
C TYR A 142 17.02 -0.18 3.80
N GLU A 143 17.95 0.72 3.52
CA GLU A 143 18.28 1.85 4.40
C GLU A 143 17.07 2.74 4.64
N ARG A 144 16.33 3.09 3.58
CA ARG A 144 15.11 3.88 3.72
C ARG A 144 14.02 3.13 4.48
N ALA A 145 13.85 1.83 4.25
CA ALA A 145 12.91 1.00 5.02
C ALA A 145 13.26 0.96 6.51
N LEU A 146 14.54 0.84 6.85
CA LEU A 146 15.03 0.84 8.23
C LEU A 146 14.84 2.19 8.90
N GLU A 147 15.10 3.29 8.19
CA GLU A 147 14.88 4.66 8.69
C GLU A 147 13.41 4.86 9.10
N ILE A 148 12.46 4.54 8.21
CA ILE A 148 11.02 4.66 8.50
C ILE A 148 10.64 3.82 9.72
N ASN A 149 11.08 2.55 9.77
CA ASN A 149 10.75 1.68 10.90
C ASN A 149 11.33 2.16 12.23
N ARG A 150 12.54 2.76 12.22
CA ARG A 150 13.15 3.35 13.43
C ARG A 150 12.33 4.54 13.92
N THR A 151 12.02 5.49 13.05
CA THR A 151 11.19 6.65 13.38
C THR A 151 9.82 6.24 13.94
N LEU A 152 9.19 5.22 13.32
CA LEU A 152 7.92 4.68 13.80
C LEU A 152 8.03 4.06 15.19
N LEU A 153 9.06 3.25 15.42
CA LEU A 153 9.30 2.59 16.71
C LEU A 153 9.58 3.62 17.81
N GLU A 154 10.43 4.61 17.53
CA GLU A 154 10.75 5.70 18.47
C GLU A 154 9.49 6.44 18.88
N ARG A 155 8.68 6.89 17.91
CA ARG A 155 7.40 7.57 18.18
C ARG A 155 6.45 6.73 19.02
N LEU A 156 6.29 5.44 18.71
CA LEU A 156 5.39 4.56 19.47
C LEU A 156 5.87 4.32 20.90
N LEU A 157 7.19 4.27 21.12
CA LEU A 157 7.77 4.14 22.46
C LEU A 157 7.67 5.44 23.26
N GLU A 158 7.79 6.60 22.63
CA GLU A 158 7.57 7.91 23.26
C GLU A 158 6.10 8.12 23.63
N GLU A 159 5.17 7.73 22.76
CA GLU A 159 3.73 7.82 23.04
C GLU A 159 3.28 6.80 24.10
N GLY A 160 3.98 5.66 24.20
CA GLY A 160 3.73 4.61 25.19
C GLY A 160 4.53 4.75 26.49
N GLY A 161 5.52 5.63 26.52
CA GLY A 161 6.40 5.90 27.66
C GLY A 161 6.15 7.31 28.20
N ASP A 162 5.51 7.37 29.38
CA ASP A 162 5.19 8.58 30.17
C ASP A 162 3.86 9.29 29.85
N ALA A 163 2.77 8.68 30.34
CA ALA A 163 1.78 9.47 31.06
C ALA A 163 2.35 9.76 32.47
N PRO A 164 2.54 11.03 32.88
CA PRO A 164 2.81 11.35 34.28
C PRO A 164 1.64 11.00 35.21
#